data_AF-A0A9D7F8Z9-F1
#
_entry.id   AF-A0A9D7F8Z9-F1
#
_cell.length_a   1.000
_cell.length_b   1.000
_cell.length_c   1.000
_cell.angle_alpha   90.00
_cell.angle_beta   90.00
_cell.angle_gamma   90.00
#
_symmetry.space_group_name_H-M   'P 1'
#
loop_
_entity.id
_entity.type
_entity.pdbx_description
1 polymer ?
#
loop_
_entity_poly.entity_id
_entity_poly.type
_entity_poly.pdbx_seq_one_letter_code
_entity_poly.pdbx_strand_id
1 'polypeptide(L)'
;MATVSKDDLCRVHRGNGPSFRLVLCDPDGLCVLADIRVFHCVVVPGLLPAPGSRAKPLNVPTIPKSQKKRPWMPGRKPFEGYKESPELTVFRNSKRWRGLRKLKATRSSLCEDCEDKGLTVVMKHVDHIKPIKTGAEPWALEWNNLRSRCIPCHNKKTGASGAMVTNSKKKI
;
A
#
# COMPACT_ATOMS: atom_id res chain seq x y z
N MET A 1 45.65 21.45 0.62
CA MET A 1 45.00 20.51 1.56
C MET A 1 43.51 20.83 1.57
N ALA A 2 42.70 20.09 0.84
CA ALA A 2 41.25 20.26 0.82
C ALA A 2 40.61 19.08 1.56
N THR A 3 39.92 19.36 2.66
CA THR A 3 39.20 18.37 3.47
C THR A 3 37.81 18.16 2.89
N VAL A 4 37.51 16.93 2.43
CA VAL A 4 36.17 16.54 1.96
C VAL A 4 35.38 15.92 3.12
N SER A 5 34.13 16.37 3.31
CA SER A 5 33.21 15.97 4.38
C SER A 5 32.64 14.57 4.15
N LYS A 6 32.25 13.87 5.23
CA LYS A 6 31.81 12.46 5.27
C LYS A 6 30.49 12.14 4.53
N ASP A 7 29.87 13.11 3.87
CA ASP A 7 28.55 12.96 3.23
C ASP A 7 28.63 12.65 1.71
N ASP A 8 29.82 12.62 1.11
CA ASP A 8 29.99 12.45 -0.35
C ASP A 8 30.14 10.99 -0.85
N LEU A 9 29.86 9.98 0.00
CA LEU A 9 30.21 8.58 -0.30
C LEU A 9 29.21 7.76 -1.13
N CYS A 10 28.07 8.30 -1.57
CA CYS A 10 27.09 7.49 -2.32
C CYS A 10 26.44 8.25 -3.48
N ARG A 11 27.16 8.40 -4.60
CA ARG A 11 26.56 8.79 -5.89
C ARG A 11 26.41 7.58 -6.81
N VAL A 12 25.21 6.99 -6.82
CA VAL A 12 24.86 5.93 -7.79
C VAL A 12 24.65 6.57 -9.16
N HIS A 13 25.60 6.38 -10.08
CA HIS A 13 25.37 6.68 -11.50
C HIS A 13 24.55 5.55 -12.14
N ARG A 14 23.32 5.87 -12.57
CA ARG A 14 22.52 4.96 -13.40
C ARG A 14 23.05 4.99 -14.83
N GLY A 15 23.83 3.98 -15.20
CA GLY A 15 24.09 3.64 -16.61
C GLY A 15 22.84 3.00 -17.23
N ASN A 16 22.57 3.28 -18.50
CA ASN A 16 21.40 2.76 -19.22
C ASN A 16 21.69 1.34 -19.76
N GLY A 17 21.94 0.38 -18.87
CA GLY A 17 22.23 -1.02 -19.18
C GLY A 17 22.12 -1.95 -17.96
N PRO A 18 22.03 -3.29 -18.14
CA PRO A 18 21.74 -4.23 -17.06
C PRO A 18 22.92 -4.56 -16.13
N SER A 19 24.03 -3.84 -16.22
CA SER A 19 25.23 -4.05 -15.39
C SER A 19 25.43 -2.90 -14.41
N PHE A 20 25.29 -3.18 -13.11
CA PHE A 20 25.67 -2.26 -12.06
C PHE A 20 27.18 -2.40 -11.79
N ARG A 21 27.91 -1.29 -11.92
CA ARG A 21 29.32 -1.20 -11.55
C ARG A 21 29.42 -0.59 -10.16
N LEU A 22 29.94 -1.35 -9.20
CA LEU A 22 30.25 -0.84 -7.86
C LEU A 22 31.74 -0.45 -7.85
N VAL A 23 32.05 0.81 -7.55
CA VAL A 23 33.41 1.26 -7.30
C VAL A 23 33.56 1.39 -5.79
N LEU A 24 34.47 0.62 -5.20
CA LEU A 24 34.85 0.76 -3.80
C LEU A 24 36.18 1.52 -3.78
N CYS A 25 36.21 2.64 -3.06
CA CYS A 25 37.39 3.46 -2.85
C CYS A 25 37.77 3.42 -1.37
N ASP A 26 39.01 3.05 -1.07
CA ASP A 26 39.61 3.18 0.26
C ASP A 26 40.13 4.61 0.49
N PRO A 27 40.30 5.03 1.76
CA PRO A 27 40.75 6.38 2.12
C PRO A 27 42.16 6.75 1.62
N ASP A 28 42.97 5.77 1.21
CA ASP A 28 44.33 5.97 0.67
C ASP A 28 44.36 6.12 -0.87
N GLY A 29 43.20 6.20 -1.54
CA GLY A 29 43.11 6.56 -2.96
C GLY A 29 43.34 5.43 -3.97
N LEU A 30 43.46 4.19 -3.51
CA LEU A 30 43.46 3.00 -4.39
C LEU A 30 42.01 2.65 -4.80
N CYS A 31 41.70 2.88 -6.08
CA CYS A 31 40.42 2.50 -6.67
C CYS A 31 40.58 1.13 -7.35
N VAL A 32 39.99 0.08 -6.79
CA VAL A 32 39.97 -1.24 -7.43
C VAL A 32 38.67 -1.42 -8.21
N LEU A 33 38.80 -1.69 -9.51
CA LEU A 33 37.68 -2.11 -10.34
C LEU A 33 37.38 -3.57 -10.00
N ALA A 34 36.48 -3.80 -9.04
CA ALA A 34 35.89 -5.10 -8.84
C ALA A 34 34.81 -5.32 -9.91
N ASP A 35 35.21 -5.87 -11.06
CA ASP A 35 34.26 -6.51 -11.96
C ASP A 35 33.71 -7.73 -11.20
N ILE A 36 32.56 -7.58 -10.54
CA ILE A 36 31.76 -8.70 -10.08
C ILE A 36 31.35 -9.44 -11.36
N ARG A 37 32.19 -10.38 -11.80
CA ARG A 37 31.83 -11.36 -12.80
C ARG A 37 30.62 -12.08 -12.23
N VAL A 38 29.45 -11.70 -12.74
CA VAL A 38 28.27 -12.54 -12.74
C VAL A 38 28.78 -13.92 -13.10
N PHE A 39 28.72 -14.84 -12.13
CA PHE A 39 28.98 -16.26 -12.37
C PHE A 39 28.31 -16.58 -13.69
N HIS A 40 29.12 -16.94 -14.69
CA HIS A 40 28.60 -17.44 -15.95
C HIS A 40 27.95 -18.77 -15.58
N CYS A 41 26.66 -18.70 -15.25
CA CYS A 41 25.82 -19.84 -15.02
C CYS A 41 25.83 -20.58 -16.35
N VAL A 42 26.64 -21.64 -16.44
CA VAL A 42 26.56 -22.60 -17.52
C VAL A 42 25.16 -23.18 -17.44
N VAL A 43 24.24 -22.60 -18.20
CA VAL A 43 22.90 -23.14 -18.39
C VAL A 43 23.10 -24.43 -19.16
N VAL A 44 23.13 -25.56 -18.46
CA VAL A 44 22.99 -26.88 -19.06
C VAL A 44 21.63 -26.87 -19.77
N PRO A 45 21.56 -26.92 -21.11
CA PRO A 45 20.30 -26.88 -21.79
C PRO A 45 19.64 -28.25 -21.68
N GLY A 46 18.49 -28.30 -21.00
CA GLY A 46 17.62 -29.47 -20.98
C GLY A 46 17.51 -30.13 -19.63
N LEU A 47 16.61 -29.60 -18.79
CA LEU A 47 15.79 -30.29 -17.77
C LEU A 47 15.10 -29.32 -16.80
N LEU A 48 14.95 -28.03 -17.15
CA LEU A 48 14.07 -27.14 -16.40
C LEU A 48 12.63 -27.32 -16.93
N PRO A 49 11.69 -27.85 -16.12
CA PRO A 49 10.29 -27.88 -16.50
C PRO A 49 9.78 -26.45 -16.71
N ALA A 50 8.92 -26.26 -17.71
CA ALA A 50 8.40 -24.96 -18.10
C ALA A 50 7.86 -24.18 -16.86
N PRO A 51 8.26 -22.92 -16.66
CA PRO A 51 7.69 -22.08 -15.61
C PRO A 51 6.23 -21.75 -15.99
N GLY A 52 5.26 -22.47 -15.42
CA GLY A 52 3.85 -22.10 -15.61
C GLY A 52 2.81 -23.15 -15.34
N SER A 53 3.13 -24.45 -15.33
CA SER A 53 2.14 -25.47 -14.98
C SER A 53 2.29 -25.87 -13.52
N ARG A 54 1.67 -25.10 -12.62
CA ARG A 54 1.36 -25.61 -11.28
C ARG A 54 0.41 -26.79 -11.47
N ALA A 55 0.93 -28.02 -11.47
CA ALA A 55 0.11 -29.22 -11.51
C ALA A 55 -0.92 -29.13 -10.39
N LYS A 56 -2.20 -29.28 -10.73
CA LYS A 56 -3.26 -29.31 -9.72
C LYS A 56 -2.95 -30.48 -8.78
N PRO A 57 -2.98 -30.28 -7.44
CA PRO A 57 -2.74 -31.38 -6.52
C PRO A 57 -3.74 -32.50 -6.83
N LEU A 58 -3.22 -33.66 -7.22
CA LEU A 58 -4.03 -34.84 -7.46
C LEU A 58 -4.62 -35.22 -6.10
N ASN A 59 -5.95 -35.26 -6.01
CA ASN A 59 -6.73 -35.50 -4.80
C ASN A 59 -7.03 -34.29 -3.89
N VAL A 60 -7.42 -33.14 -4.48
CA VAL A 60 -8.25 -32.17 -3.75
C VAL A 60 -9.73 -32.51 -3.94
N PRO A 61 -10.52 -32.67 -2.86
CA PRO A 61 -11.97 -32.75 -2.98
C PRO A 61 -12.49 -31.56 -3.79
N THR A 62 -13.12 -31.82 -4.92
CA THR A 62 -13.63 -30.74 -5.76
C THR A 62 -14.95 -30.25 -5.17
N ILE A 63 -14.96 -29.03 -4.62
CA ILE A 63 -16.20 -28.40 -4.14
C ILE A 63 -17.09 -28.16 -5.37
N PRO A 64 -18.31 -28.72 -5.44
CA PRO A 64 -19.22 -28.49 -6.55
C PRO A 64 -19.60 -27.00 -6.58
N LYS A 65 -19.33 -26.34 -7.70
CA LYS A 65 -19.56 -24.88 -7.88
C LYS A 65 -21.04 -24.49 -7.83
N SER A 66 -21.95 -25.45 -8.07
CA SER A 66 -23.39 -25.27 -7.97
C SER A 66 -23.87 -25.64 -6.56
N GLN A 67 -23.58 -24.78 -5.59
CA GLN A 67 -24.14 -24.94 -4.25
C GLN A 67 -25.67 -24.74 -4.34
N LYS A 68 -26.44 -25.84 -4.26
CA LYS A 68 -27.91 -25.79 -4.30
C LYS A 68 -28.40 -24.84 -3.20
N LYS A 69 -29.20 -23.83 -3.55
CA LYS A 69 -29.78 -22.92 -2.55
C LYS A 69 -30.63 -23.77 -1.60
N ARG A 70 -30.25 -23.79 -0.33
CA ARG A 70 -31.02 -24.48 0.71
C ARG A 70 -32.41 -23.84 0.80
N PRO A 71 -33.51 -24.61 0.71
CA PRO A 71 -34.87 -24.05 0.67
C PRO A 71 -35.22 -23.16 1.88
N TRP A 72 -34.63 -23.42 3.04
CA TRP A 72 -34.85 -22.63 4.27
C TRP A 72 -33.91 -21.42 4.42
N MET A 73 -32.94 -21.24 3.51
CA MET A 73 -32.08 -20.07 3.57
C MET A 73 -32.75 -18.93 2.80
N PRO A 74 -33.03 -17.79 3.47
CA PRO A 74 -33.59 -16.64 2.78
C PRO A 74 -32.62 -16.20 1.68
N GLY A 75 -33.18 -15.71 0.57
CA GLY A 75 -32.37 -15.08 -0.47
C GLY A 75 -31.48 -13.99 0.13
N ARG A 76 -30.25 -13.85 -0.36
CA ARG A 76 -29.41 -12.71 0.02
C ARG A 76 -30.17 -11.44 -0.32
N LYS A 77 -30.58 -10.68 0.70
CA LYS A 77 -31.12 -9.34 0.49
C LYS A 77 -30.00 -8.51 -0.13
N PRO A 78 -30.26 -7.75 -1.22
CA PRO A 78 -29.29 -6.76 -1.69
C PRO A 78 -28.87 -5.90 -0.50
N PHE A 79 -27.57 -5.69 -0.34
CA PHE A 79 -27.10 -4.75 0.68
C PHE A 79 -27.58 -3.37 0.26
N GLU A 80 -28.56 -2.84 0.98
CA GLU A 80 -29.15 -1.52 0.77
C GLU A 80 -28.21 -0.45 1.35
N GLY A 81 -26.96 -0.50 0.89
CA GLY A 81 -25.81 0.08 1.55
C GLY A 81 -25.86 1.59 1.69
N TYR A 82 -24.92 2.09 2.48
CA TYR A 82 -24.69 3.52 2.62
C TYR A 82 -24.42 4.14 1.24
N LYS A 83 -25.32 5.02 0.79
CA LYS A 83 -25.11 5.84 -0.41
C LYS A 83 -24.32 7.07 0.01
N GLU A 84 -23.08 7.16 -0.46
CA GLU A 84 -22.28 8.38 -0.30
C GLU A 84 -22.90 9.52 -1.11
N SER A 85 -22.74 10.76 -0.63
CA SER A 85 -23.19 11.94 -1.40
C SER A 85 -22.47 11.99 -2.76
N PRO A 86 -23.17 12.33 -3.86
CA PRO A 86 -22.53 12.60 -5.15
C PRO A 86 -21.38 13.62 -5.04
N GLU A 87 -21.54 14.63 -4.18
CA GLU A 87 -20.55 15.68 -3.95
C GLU A 87 -19.25 15.11 -3.37
N LEU A 88 -19.37 14.20 -2.38
CA LEU A 88 -18.23 13.53 -1.77
C LEU A 88 -17.47 12.67 -2.80
N THR A 89 -18.21 12.02 -3.69
CA THR A 89 -17.62 11.23 -4.79
C THR A 89 -16.82 12.13 -5.74
N VAL A 90 -17.36 13.29 -6.11
CA VAL A 90 -16.66 14.29 -6.95
C VAL A 90 -15.41 14.80 -6.22
N PHE A 91 -15.52 15.15 -4.94
CA PHE A 91 -14.38 15.59 -4.13
C PHE A 91 -13.28 14.53 -4.07
N ARG A 92 -13.63 13.26 -3.78
CA ARG A 92 -12.68 12.16 -3.67
C ARG A 92 -11.97 11.86 -5.00
N ASN A 93 -12.60 12.18 -6.13
CA ASN A 93 -11.97 12.05 -7.45
C ASN A 93 -11.26 13.32 -7.93
N SER A 94 -11.38 14.43 -7.19
CA SER A 94 -10.81 15.72 -7.56
C SER A 94 -9.28 15.70 -7.69
N LYS A 95 -8.74 16.54 -8.58
CA LYS A 95 -7.28 16.71 -8.76
C LYS A 95 -6.62 17.23 -7.48
N ARG A 96 -7.29 18.14 -6.78
CA ARG A 96 -6.80 18.74 -5.52
C ARG A 96 -6.57 17.66 -4.46
N TRP A 97 -7.57 16.81 -4.22
CA TRP A 97 -7.44 15.71 -3.26
C TRP A 97 -6.34 14.71 -3.66
N ARG A 98 -6.30 14.29 -4.94
CA ARG A 98 -5.27 13.34 -5.40
C ARG A 98 -3.85 13.88 -5.23
N GLY A 99 -3.63 15.17 -5.52
CA GLY A 99 -2.36 15.83 -5.31
C GLY A 99 -1.97 15.88 -3.83
N LEU A 100 -2.89 16.36 -2.98
CA LEU A 100 -2.68 16.46 -1.54
C LEU A 100 -2.40 15.09 -0.90
N ARG A 101 -3.20 14.07 -1.26
CA ARG A 101 -3.00 12.69 -0.81
C ARG A 101 -1.62 12.15 -1.18
N LYS A 102 -1.15 12.42 -2.39
CA LYS A 102 0.19 12.00 -2.84
C LYS A 102 1.28 12.71 -2.02
N LEU A 103 1.14 14.01 -1.79
CA LEU A 103 2.09 14.78 -0.97
C LEU A 103 2.14 14.26 0.48
N LYS A 104 0.98 13.99 1.10
CA LYS A 104 0.90 13.39 2.44
C LYS A 104 1.55 12.02 2.48
N ALA A 105 1.29 11.17 1.49
CA ALA A 105 1.91 9.86 1.36
C ALA A 105 3.44 9.91 1.23
N THR A 106 3.98 10.91 0.53
CA THR A 106 5.44 11.09 0.37
C THR A 106 6.09 11.64 1.64
N ARG A 107 5.46 12.59 2.34
CA ARG A 107 6.01 13.18 3.57
C ARG A 107 5.84 12.29 4.80
N SER A 108 4.75 11.54 4.87
CA SER A 108 4.39 10.67 5.99
C SER A 108 4.15 9.25 5.45
N SER A 109 5.24 8.52 5.22
CA SER A 109 5.23 7.16 4.63
C SER A 109 4.92 6.04 5.63
N LEU A 110 4.90 6.38 6.92
CA LEU A 110 4.54 5.50 8.03
C LEU A 110 3.14 5.79 8.55
N CYS A 111 2.59 4.82 9.28
CA CYS A 111 1.29 4.91 9.92
C CYS A 111 1.40 5.69 11.23
N GLU A 112 0.86 6.90 11.24
CA GLU A 112 0.92 7.82 12.39
C GLU A 112 0.23 7.23 13.64
N ASP A 113 -0.83 6.42 13.49
CA ASP A 113 -1.47 5.72 14.63
C ASP A 113 -0.59 4.62 15.24
N CYS A 114 0.38 4.11 14.48
CA CYS A 114 1.33 3.09 14.91
C CYS A 114 2.59 3.75 15.47
N GLU A 115 3.05 4.85 14.85
CA GLU A 115 4.17 5.65 15.34
C GLU A 115 3.91 6.20 16.75
N ASP A 116 2.68 6.67 17.03
CA ASP A 116 2.26 7.09 18.39
C ASP A 116 2.40 5.98 19.45
N LYS A 117 2.48 4.71 19.01
CA LYS A 117 2.66 3.53 19.88
C LYS A 117 4.09 2.98 19.84
N GLY A 118 5.02 3.69 19.18
CA GLY A 118 6.39 3.24 18.98
C GLY A 118 6.55 2.13 17.93
N LEU A 119 5.57 1.95 17.03
CA LEU A 119 5.59 0.91 16.00
C LEU A 119 5.85 1.50 14.61
N THR A 120 6.81 0.92 13.90
CA THR A 120 7.15 1.32 12.53
C THR A 120 6.38 0.48 11.51
N VAL A 121 5.25 0.99 11.02
CA VAL A 121 4.40 0.30 10.03
C VAL A 121 4.17 1.19 8.82
N VAL A 122 4.42 0.66 7.62
CA VAL A 122 4.21 1.39 6.36
C VAL A 122 2.72 1.72 6.17
N MET A 123 2.41 2.97 5.83
CA MET A 123 1.04 3.39 5.54
C MET A 123 0.55 2.86 4.18
N LYS A 124 -0.78 2.75 4.05
CA LYS A 124 -1.46 2.37 2.80
C LYS A 124 -2.58 3.35 2.41
N HIS A 125 -3.11 4.07 3.39
CA HIS A 125 -4.22 5.00 3.23
C HIS A 125 -3.88 6.35 3.86
N VAL A 126 -4.51 7.40 3.32
CA VAL A 126 -4.49 8.75 3.90
C VAL A 126 -5.94 9.07 4.19
N ASP A 127 -6.25 9.24 5.47
CA ASP A 127 -7.61 9.42 5.94
C ASP A 127 -7.80 10.80 6.56
N HIS A 128 -9.02 11.33 6.46
CA HIS A 128 -9.41 12.53 7.19
C HIS A 128 -9.61 12.21 8.67
N ILE A 129 -8.94 12.91 9.60
CA ILE A 129 -9.11 12.75 11.06
C ILE A 129 -10.58 13.00 11.43
N LYS A 130 -11.07 14.20 11.14
CA LYS A 130 -12.48 14.59 11.16
C LYS A 130 -13.12 14.19 9.82
N PRO A 131 -14.15 13.31 9.82
CA PRO A 131 -14.78 12.87 8.59
C PRO A 131 -15.46 14.03 7.86
N ILE A 132 -15.51 13.92 6.54
CA ILE A 132 -16.19 14.84 5.62
C ILE A 132 -17.44 14.15 5.07
N LYS A 133 -18.53 14.91 4.87
CA LYS A 133 -19.79 14.39 4.34
C LYS A 133 -19.99 14.76 2.86
N THR A 134 -19.56 15.96 2.48
CA THR A 134 -19.79 16.52 1.14
C THR A 134 -18.49 16.80 0.38
N GLY A 135 -17.38 17.04 1.09
CA GLY A 135 -16.10 17.45 0.53
C GLY A 135 -15.99 18.96 0.26
N ALA A 136 -17.04 19.73 0.57
CA ALA A 136 -17.01 21.20 0.52
C ALA A 136 -16.57 21.82 1.87
N GLU A 137 -16.39 20.99 2.91
CA GLU A 137 -15.97 21.48 4.21
C GLU A 137 -14.57 22.10 4.15
N PRO A 138 -14.32 23.22 4.83
CA PRO A 138 -13.03 23.94 4.75
C PRO A 138 -11.86 23.06 5.20
N TRP A 139 -12.10 22.14 6.14
CA TRP A 139 -11.11 21.18 6.63
C TRP A 139 -10.88 19.96 5.74
N ALA A 140 -11.54 19.85 4.59
CA ALA A 140 -11.41 18.70 3.69
C ALA A 140 -10.01 18.61 3.03
N LEU A 141 -9.33 19.75 2.88
CA LEU A 141 -7.98 19.86 2.30
C LEU A 141 -6.93 20.38 3.30
N GLU A 142 -7.27 20.49 4.58
CA GLU A 142 -6.32 20.91 5.62
C GLU A 142 -5.36 19.77 5.96
N TRP A 143 -4.06 20.05 5.93
CA TRP A 143 -3.01 19.06 6.23
C TRP A 143 -3.17 18.44 7.63
N ASN A 144 -3.54 19.27 8.61
CA ASN A 144 -3.73 18.85 10.01
C ASN A 144 -4.94 17.92 10.19
N ASN A 145 -5.86 17.92 9.23
CA ASN A 145 -6.97 16.98 9.20
C ASN A 145 -6.64 15.70 8.44
N LEU A 146 -5.41 15.49 7.96
CA LEU A 146 -5.00 14.26 7.26
C LEU A 146 -4.06 13.42 8.10
N ARG A 147 -4.28 12.10 8.04
CA ARG A 147 -3.47 11.13 8.78
C ARG A 147 -3.10 9.94 7.91
N SER A 148 -1.82 9.61 7.86
CA SER A 148 -1.32 8.41 7.18
C SER A 148 -1.58 7.16 8.03
N ARG A 149 -2.22 6.14 7.45
CA ARG A 149 -2.66 4.93 8.17
C ARG A 149 -2.35 3.64 7.42
N CYS A 150 -2.03 2.60 8.17
CA CYS A 150 -2.00 1.23 7.67
C CYS A 150 -3.43 0.67 7.54
N ILE A 151 -3.59 -0.42 6.79
CA ILE A 151 -4.87 -1.09 6.56
C ILE A 151 -5.63 -1.40 7.86
N PRO A 152 -5.03 -2.01 8.91
CA PRO A 152 -5.78 -2.34 10.12
C PRO A 152 -6.26 -1.09 10.89
N CYS A 153 -5.44 -0.04 10.97
CA CYS A 153 -5.84 1.21 11.62
C CYS A 153 -6.94 1.95 10.85
N HIS A 154 -6.87 1.97 9.53
CA HIS A 154 -7.95 2.49 8.67
C HIS A 154 -9.25 1.69 8.88
N ASN A 155 -9.20 0.36 8.80
CA ASN A 155 -10.38 -0.49 8.96
C ASN A 155 -11.01 -0.36 10.35
N LYS A 156 -10.19 -0.26 11.41
CA LYS A 156 -10.67 -0.01 12.77
C LYS A 156 -11.46 1.30 12.85
N LYS A 157 -10.99 2.36 12.19
CA LYS A 157 -11.69 3.64 12.12
C LYS A 157 -13.02 3.51 11.38
N THR A 158 -12.98 2.96 10.16
CA THR A 158 -14.16 2.84 9.29
C THR A 158 -15.24 1.98 9.94
N GLY A 159 -14.86 0.88 10.58
CA GLY A 159 -15.75 0.03 11.37
C GLY A 159 -16.36 0.76 12.58
N ALA A 160 -15.58 1.58 13.29
CA ALA A 160 -16.08 2.38 14.39
C ALA A 160 -17.08 3.47 13.93
N SER A 161 -16.81 4.15 12.81
CA SER A 161 -17.74 5.14 12.25
C SER A 161 -19.03 4.53 11.70
N GLY A 162 -19.00 3.28 11.21
CA GLY A 162 -20.19 2.58 10.73
C GLY A 162 -21.10 2.03 11.85
N ALA A 163 -20.54 1.80 13.04
CA ALA A 163 -21.29 1.22 14.17
C ALA A 163 -22.19 2.22 14.91
N MET A 164 -22.04 3.53 14.66
CA MET A 164 -22.73 4.59 15.43
C MET A 164 -24.13 4.95 14.90
N VAL A 165 -24.66 4.21 13.92
CA VAL A 165 -26.06 4.34 13.45
C VAL A 165 -26.86 3.15 13.98
N THR A 166 -26.94 2.98 15.30
CA THR A 166 -27.96 2.10 15.88
C THR A 166 -29.28 2.87 15.88
N ASN A 167 -30.15 2.51 14.94
CA ASN A 167 -31.55 2.94 14.95
C ASN A 167 -32.23 2.35 16.20
N SER A 168 -32.21 3.10 17.29
CA SER A 168 -32.99 2.80 18.49
C SER A 168 -34.48 2.99 18.17
N LYS A 169 -35.09 1.98 17.53
CA LYS A 169 -36.55 1.90 17.42
C LYS A 169 -37.12 1.76 18.84
N LYS A 170 -37.66 2.88 19.31
CA LYS A 170 -38.51 3.04 20.49
C LYS A 170 -39.59 1.95 20.49
N LYS A 171 -39.51 1.03 21.45
CA LYS A 171 -40.57 0.06 21.74
C LYS A 171 -41.67 0.83 22.48
N ILE A 172 -42.84 0.96 21.85
CA ILE A 172 -44.10 1.37 22.50
C ILE A 172 -44.67 0.14 23.19
#